data_AF-A0A2X3IHJ8-F1
#
_entry.id   AF-A0A2X3IHJ8-F1
#
_cell.length_a   1.000
_cell.length_b   1.000
_cell.length_c   1.000
_cell.angle_alpha   90.00
_cell.angle_beta   90.00
_cell.angle_gamma   90.00
#
_symmetry.space_group_name_H-M   'P 1'
#
loop_
_entity.id
_entity.type
_entity.pdbx_description
1 polymer ?
#
loop_
_entity_poly.entity_id
_entity_poly.type
_entity_poly.pdbx_seq_one_letter_code
_entity_poly.pdbx_strand_id
1 'polypeptide(L)'
;MTIQSFSSEEEALSRANDVEYGLAASVWTSSHSRAQRFSTRLDFGTVWINNHIPLCAEMPHGGFKKSGYGKDLSSYSLDEYTRIKHIMCDITE
;
A
#
# COMPACT_ATOMS: atom_id res chain seq x y z
N MET A 1 17.78 -12.66 -6.19
CA MET A 1 16.48 -13.29 -5.86
C MET A 1 16.72 -14.25 -4.71
N THR A 2 15.98 -14.09 -3.62
CA THR A 2 16.06 -14.95 -2.43
C THR A 2 14.78 -15.78 -2.34
N ILE A 3 14.90 -17.07 -2.02
CA ILE A 3 13.76 -17.96 -1.83
C ILE A 3 13.81 -18.47 -0.39
N GLN A 4 12.69 -18.38 0.31
CA GLN A 4 12.57 -18.82 1.70
C GLN A 4 11.32 -19.69 1.82
N SER A 5 11.45 -20.82 2.51
CA SER A 5 10.30 -21.65 2.90
C SER A 5 9.69 -21.14 4.19
N PHE A 6 8.41 -21.44 4.39
CA PHE A 6 7.66 -21.20 5.61
C PHE A 6 6.75 -22.41 5.86
N SER A 7 6.35 -22.63 7.11
CA SER A 7 5.51 -23.75 7.53
C SER A 7 4.11 -23.33 7.95
N SER A 8 3.89 -22.03 8.22
CA SER A 8 2.57 -21.47 8.56
C SER A 8 2.32 -20.12 7.89
N GLU A 9 1.04 -19.75 7.76
CA GLU A 9 0.65 -18.43 7.23
C GLU A 9 1.13 -17.29 8.15
N GLU A 10 1.08 -17.50 9.46
CA GLU A 10 1.55 -16.55 10.48
C GLU A 10 3.06 -16.28 10.35
N GLU A 11 3.86 -17.33 10.16
CA GLU A 11 5.30 -17.22 9.94
C GLU A 11 5.59 -16.45 8.66
N ALA A 12 4.89 -16.78 7.57
CA ALA A 12 5.05 -16.09 6.29
C ALA A 12 4.74 -14.59 6.40
N LEU A 13 3.65 -14.23 7.06
CA LEU A 13 3.25 -12.84 7.28
C LEU A 13 4.24 -12.10 8.17
N SER A 14 4.67 -12.72 9.27
CA SER A 14 5.65 -12.12 10.18
C SER A 14 6.94 -11.80 9.44
N ARG A 15 7.48 -12.77 8.69
CA ARG A 15 8.72 -12.58 7.92
C ARG A 15 8.56 -11.58 6.78
N ALA A 16 7.42 -11.57 6.09
CA ALA A 16 7.16 -10.64 5.01
C ALA A 16 7.10 -9.18 5.51
N ASN A 17 6.55 -8.96 6.71
CA ASN A 17 6.42 -7.62 7.29
C ASN A 17 7.66 -7.17 8.08
N ASP A 18 8.55 -8.09 8.46
CA ASP A 18 9.81 -7.81 9.20
C ASP A 18 10.90 -7.25 8.29
N VAL A 19 10.58 -6.13 7.65
CA VAL A 19 11.45 -5.37 6.75
C VAL A 19 11.23 -3.88 6.97
N GLU A 20 12.29 -3.09 6.78
CA GLU A 20 12.23 -1.62 6.91
C GLU A 20 11.48 -0.94 5.75
N TYR A 21 11.23 -1.68 4.68
CA TYR A 21 10.60 -1.22 3.44
C TYR A 21 9.19 -1.79 3.30
N GLY A 22 8.33 -1.11 2.54
CA GLY A 22 6.91 -1.47 2.40
C GLY A 22 6.31 -0.96 1.10
N LEU A 23 7.02 -1.02 -0.03
CA LEU A 23 6.51 -0.50 -1.30
C LEU A 23 5.32 -1.31 -1.80
N ALA A 24 5.56 -2.58 -2.13
CA ALA A 24 4.53 -3.46 -2.63
C ALA A 24 4.82 -4.94 -2.35
N ALA A 25 3.78 -5.76 -2.34
CA ALA A 25 3.85 -7.20 -2.16
C ALA A 25 2.86 -7.94 -3.07
N SER A 26 3.00 -9.26 -3.18
CA SER A 26 2.04 -10.09 -3.93
C SER A 26 1.79 -11.42 -3.25
N VAL A 27 0.55 -11.88 -3.38
CA VAL A 27 0.06 -13.14 -2.82
C VAL A 27 -0.36 -14.04 -3.96
N TRP A 28 0.24 -15.21 -4.06
CA TRP A 28 -0.09 -16.23 -5.06
C TRP A 28 -0.81 -17.39 -4.39
N THR A 29 -2.11 -17.53 -4.65
CA THR A 29 -2.95 -18.58 -4.05
C THR A 29 -4.26 -18.79 -4.80
N SER A 30 -4.77 -20.02 -4.81
CA SER A 30 -6.14 -20.35 -5.23
C SER A 30 -7.18 -20.20 -4.11
N SER A 31 -6.75 -20.01 -2.85
CA SER A 31 -7.66 -19.87 -1.71
C SER A 31 -8.09 -18.41 -1.53
N HIS A 32 -9.36 -18.13 -1.75
CA HIS A 32 -9.92 -16.79 -1.56
C HIS A 32 -9.75 -16.27 -0.11
N SER A 33 -9.94 -17.13 0.89
CA SER A 33 -9.80 -16.74 2.29
C SER A 33 -8.35 -16.40 2.64
N ARG A 34 -7.38 -17.11 2.07
CA ARG A 34 -5.95 -16.78 2.21
C ARG A 34 -5.63 -15.46 1.51
N ALA A 35 -6.14 -15.25 0.30
CA ALA A 35 -5.93 -14.00 -0.43
C ALA A 35 -6.38 -12.79 0.40
N GLN A 36 -7.59 -12.83 0.97
CA GLN A 36 -8.13 -11.79 1.84
C GLN A 36 -7.27 -11.59 3.10
N ARG A 37 -6.93 -12.67 3.82
CA ARG A 37 -6.10 -12.58 5.05
C ARG A 37 -4.75 -11.94 4.79
N PHE A 38 -4.09 -12.30 3.68
CA PHE A 38 -2.78 -11.74 3.37
C PHE A 38 -2.88 -10.31 2.85
N SER A 39 -3.85 -9.99 1.98
CA SER A 39 -3.99 -8.64 1.43
C SER A 39 -4.25 -7.58 2.50
N THR A 40 -4.94 -7.95 3.59
CA THR A 40 -5.22 -7.01 4.70
C THR A 40 -4.11 -6.95 5.75
N ARG A 41 -3.27 -7.98 5.86
CA ARG A 41 -2.24 -8.09 6.93
C ARG A 41 -0.83 -7.76 6.46
N LEU A 42 -0.57 -7.76 5.16
CA LEU A 42 0.69 -7.31 4.59
C LEU A 42 0.83 -5.79 4.76
N ASP A 43 1.90 -5.37 5.40
CA ASP A 43 2.20 -3.95 5.69
C ASP A 43 2.94 -3.29 4.51
N PHE A 44 2.24 -3.19 3.39
CA PHE A 44 2.76 -2.70 2.11
C PHE A 44 1.76 -1.76 1.44
N GLY A 45 2.28 -0.73 0.76
CA GLY A 45 1.46 0.29 0.13
C GLY A 45 0.64 -0.18 -1.07
N THR A 46 1.00 -1.33 -1.67
CA THR A 46 0.21 -2.03 -2.70
C THR A 46 0.35 -3.53 -2.53
N VAL A 47 -0.76 -4.27 -2.55
CA VAL A 47 -0.75 -5.73 -2.50
C VAL A 47 -1.54 -6.29 -3.66
N TRP A 48 -0.88 -7.07 -4.52
CA TRP A 48 -1.54 -7.78 -5.61
C TRP A 48 -1.88 -9.22 -5.23
N ILE A 49 -2.99 -9.73 -5.76
CA ILE A 49 -3.39 -11.13 -5.63
C ILE A 49 -3.30 -11.76 -7.01
N ASN A 50 -2.54 -12.84 -7.13
CA ASN A 50 -2.33 -13.57 -8.37
C ASN A 50 -1.89 -12.73 -9.58
N ASN A 51 -1.16 -11.63 -9.31
CA ASN A 51 -0.49 -10.80 -10.29
C ASN A 51 0.67 -10.05 -9.62
N HIS A 52 1.51 -9.37 -10.39
CA HIS A 52 2.57 -8.50 -9.89
C HIS A 52 2.80 -7.34 -10.85
N ILE A 53 2.77 -6.09 -10.35
CA ILE A 53 2.99 -4.84 -11.11
C ILE A 53 1.86 -4.39 -12.08
N PRO A 54 0.61 -4.91 -12.10
CA PRO A 54 -0.45 -4.17 -12.79
C PRO A 54 -0.70 -2.85 -12.05
N LEU A 55 -0.44 -1.75 -12.73
CA LEU A 55 -0.71 -0.39 -12.28
C LEU A 55 -1.85 0.17 -13.09
N CYS A 56 -2.80 0.81 -12.42
CA CYS A 56 -3.93 1.46 -13.04
C CYS A 56 -4.04 2.89 -12.49
N ALA A 57 -4.32 3.85 -13.37
CA ALA A 57 -4.14 5.27 -13.07
C ALA A 57 -5.13 5.80 -12.02
N GLU A 58 -6.18 5.03 -11.75
CA GLU A 58 -7.32 5.37 -10.92
C GLU A 58 -7.10 4.92 -9.46
N MET A 59 -6.14 4.01 -9.21
CA MET A 59 -5.82 3.49 -7.88
C MET A 59 -4.53 4.11 -7.32
N PRO A 60 -4.48 4.43 -6.01
CA PRO A 60 -3.32 5.08 -5.43
C PRO A 60 -2.11 4.14 -5.40
N HIS A 61 -0.94 4.65 -5.76
CA HIS A 61 0.32 3.90 -5.67
C HIS A 61 1.35 4.67 -4.84
N GLY A 62 2.03 3.99 -3.95
CA GLY A 62 3.05 4.58 -3.08
C GLY A 62 3.33 3.67 -1.89
N GLY A 63 4.54 3.68 -1.39
CA GLY A 63 5.00 2.75 -0.36
C GLY A 63 4.64 3.17 1.07
N PHE A 64 4.87 2.25 2.00
CA PHE A 64 4.88 2.49 3.43
C PHE A 64 6.31 2.45 3.98
N LYS A 65 6.49 2.81 5.25
CA LYS A 65 7.78 2.80 5.97
C LYS A 65 8.85 3.61 5.21
N LYS A 66 10.06 3.08 5.07
CA LYS A 66 11.15 3.73 4.30
C LYS A 66 10.93 3.69 2.78
N SER A 67 9.83 3.12 2.28
CA SER A 67 9.54 3.09 0.84
C SER A 67 8.83 4.34 0.31
N GLY A 68 8.47 5.29 1.16
CA GLY A 68 7.95 6.59 0.72
C GLY A 68 6.83 7.13 1.61
N TYR A 69 6.43 8.35 1.29
CA TYR A 69 5.31 9.07 1.91
C TYR A 69 4.41 9.62 0.79
N GLY A 70 3.12 9.76 1.07
CA GLY A 70 2.13 10.17 0.07
C GLY A 70 1.76 9.05 -0.90
N LYS A 71 0.98 9.40 -1.92
CA LYS A 71 0.55 8.51 -3.00
C LYS A 71 0.61 9.28 -4.33
N ASP A 72 1.09 8.61 -5.36
CA ASP A 72 0.94 9.01 -6.76
C ASP A 72 -0.28 8.30 -7.38
N LEU A 73 -0.68 8.75 -8.58
CA LEU A 73 -1.88 8.29 -9.30
C LEU A 73 -3.16 8.57 -8.49
N SER A 74 -4.30 8.10 -8.99
CA SER A 74 -5.63 8.28 -8.38
C SER A 74 -5.99 9.75 -8.09
N SER A 75 -7.21 9.96 -7.60
CA SER A 75 -7.60 11.27 -7.07
C SER A 75 -6.85 11.64 -5.78
N TYR A 76 -6.34 10.67 -5.01
CA TYR A 76 -5.64 10.93 -3.75
C TYR A 76 -4.35 11.75 -3.94
N SER A 77 -3.64 11.56 -5.07
CA SER A 77 -2.42 12.33 -5.34
C SER A 77 -2.71 13.79 -5.63
N LEU A 78 -3.91 14.14 -6.13
CA LEU A 78 -4.23 15.51 -6.50
C LEU A 78 -4.14 16.45 -5.30
N ASP A 79 -4.53 15.98 -4.12
CA ASP A 79 -4.42 16.76 -2.88
C ASP A 79 -2.95 17.11 -2.57
N GLU A 80 -2.02 16.16 -2.78
CA GLU A 80 -0.56 16.35 -2.60
C GLU A 80 0.03 17.35 -3.61
N TYR A 81 -0.60 17.51 -4.78
CA TYR A 81 -0.23 18.51 -5.80
C TYR A 81 -0.93 19.87 -5.63
N THR A 82 -1.74 20.05 -4.58
CA THR A 82 -2.43 21.32 -4.30
C THR A 82 -1.81 22.07 -3.13
N ARG A 83 -2.14 23.36 -3.01
CA ARG A 83 -1.72 24.21 -1.88
C ARG A 83 -2.95 24.77 -1.18
N ILE A 84 -3.23 24.29 0.02
CA ILE A 84 -4.37 24.74 0.83
C ILE A 84 -4.09 26.15 1.35
N LYS A 85 -5.05 27.06 1.17
CA LYS A 85 -5.02 28.44 1.69
C LYS A 85 -6.31 28.75 2.43
N HIS A 86 -6.20 29.13 3.70
CA HIS A 86 -7.32 29.64 4.49
C HIS A 86 -7.41 31.17 4.35
N ILE A 87 -8.61 31.68 4.05
CA ILE A 87 -8.91 33.11 4.03
C ILE A 87 -10.18 33.31 4.86
N MET A 88 -10.10 34.17 5.86
CA MET A 88 -11.23 34.55 6.70
C MET A 88 -11.39 36.07 6.62
N CYS A 89 -12.63 36.51 6.45
CA CYS A 89 -13.00 37.92 6.42
C CYS A 89 -14.10 38.14 7.45
N ASP A 90 -13.84 39.01 8.42
CA ASP A 90 -14.84 39.54 9.35
C ASP A 90 -15.49 40.77 8.71
N ILE A 91 -16.82 40.80 8.71
CA ILE A 91 -17.64 41.86 8.11
C ILE A 91 -18.53 42.56 9.15
N THR A 92 -18.23 42.36 10.44
CA THR A 92 -18.95 43.03 11.53
C THR A 92 -18.44 44.47 11.65
N GLU A 93 -19.34 45.45 11.63
CA GLU A 93 -19.02 46.88 11.85
C GLU A 93 -18.65 47.17 13.32
#